data_AF-A0A8T7ADK4-F1
#
_entry.id   AF-A0A8T7ADK4-F1
#
_cell.length_a   1.000
_cell.length_b   1.000
_cell.length_c   1.000
_cell.angle_alpha   90.00
_cell.angle_beta   90.00
_cell.angle_gamma   90.00
#
_symmetry.space_group_name_H-M   'P 1'
#
loop_
_entity.id
_entity.type
_entity.pdbx_description
1 polymer ?
#
loop_
_entity_poly.entity_id
_entity_poly.type
_entity_poly.pdbx_seq_one_letter_code
_entity_poly.pdbx_strand_id
1 'polypeptide(L)'
;MRESLLSYLKANQVDDGKYHETMTESWMKIVRHYMQLTDTSAGSDDFIEHQPQLLNTELIFKYYSAELLYSEQARTAFVNADLQAMPEYR
;
A
#
# COMPACT_ATOMS: atom_id res chain seq x y z
N MET A 1 9.09 -10.04 3.06
CA MET A 1 8.35 -9.62 1.85
C MET A 1 9.25 -8.84 0.89
N ARG A 2 9.91 -7.77 1.34
CA ARG A 2 10.88 -6.98 0.56
C ARG A 2 11.84 -7.81 -0.30
N GLU A 3 12.58 -8.73 0.31
CA GLU A 3 13.59 -9.54 -0.41
C GLU A 3 13.00 -10.38 -1.55
N SER A 4 11.79 -10.93 -1.35
CA SER A 4 11.08 -11.69 -2.38
C SER A 4 10.65 -10.79 -3.54
N LEU A 5 10.15 -9.58 -3.26
CA LEU A 5 9.77 -8.62 -4.29
C LEU A 5 11.00 -8.13 -5.08
N LEU A 6 12.09 -7.81 -4.40
CA LEU A 6 13.34 -7.41 -5.07
C LEU A 6 13.92 -8.56 -5.92
N SER A 7 13.86 -9.79 -5.42
CA SER A 7 14.27 -10.97 -6.18
C SER A 7 13.40 -11.18 -7.43
N TYR A 8 12.08 -10.94 -7.32
CA TYR A 8 11.16 -10.99 -8.43
C TYR A 8 11.44 -9.90 -9.48
N LEU A 9 11.67 -8.65 -9.06
CA LEU A 9 12.04 -7.57 -9.97
C LEU A 9 13.33 -7.89 -10.72
N LYS A 10 14.36 -8.36 -10.01
CA LYS A 10 15.63 -8.80 -10.59
C LYS A 10 15.44 -9.93 -11.61
N ALA A 11 14.66 -10.96 -11.28
CA ALA A 11 14.39 -12.08 -12.17
C ALA A 11 13.68 -11.66 -13.47
N ASN A 12 12.89 -10.58 -13.41
CA ASN A 12 12.16 -10.02 -14.55
C ASN A 12 12.86 -8.82 -15.21
N GLN A 13 14.13 -8.54 -14.86
CA GLN A 13 14.92 -7.43 -15.41
C GLN A 13 14.25 -6.05 -15.21
N VAL A 14 13.52 -5.89 -14.11
CA VAL A 14 12.90 -4.63 -13.70
C VAL A 14 13.81 -3.92 -12.70
N ASP A 15 13.96 -2.61 -12.88
CA ASP A 15 14.69 -1.72 -11.99
C ASP A 15 14.15 -1.79 -10.54
N ASP A 16 15.03 -1.88 -9.55
CA ASP A 16 14.64 -1.97 -8.15
C ASP A 16 14.05 -0.66 -7.60
N GLY A 17 14.30 0.47 -8.26
CA GLY A 17 13.66 1.75 -8.01
C GLY A 17 12.15 1.76 -8.27
N LYS A 18 11.61 0.72 -8.93
CA LYS A 18 10.16 0.50 -9.03
C LYS A 18 9.53 0.00 -7.74
N TYR A 19 10.33 -0.51 -6.80
CA TYR A 19 9.85 -0.89 -5.48
C TYR A 19 9.89 0.31 -4.53
N HIS A 20 8.77 0.55 -3.87
CA HIS A 20 8.64 1.55 -2.83
C HIS A 20 8.06 0.88 -1.59
N GLU A 21 8.87 0.77 -0.55
CA GLU A 21 8.56 -0.04 0.64
C GLU A 21 7.37 0.49 1.40
N THR A 22 7.39 1.79 1.78
CA THR A 22 6.28 2.41 2.51
C THR A 22 4.98 2.36 1.74
N MET A 23 4.98 2.67 0.44
CA MET A 23 3.77 2.63 -0.37
C MET A 23 3.18 1.21 -0.47
N THR A 24 4.03 0.21 -0.65
CA THR A 24 3.61 -1.20 -0.73
C THR A 24 2.99 -1.67 0.58
N GLU A 25 3.67 -1.43 1.71
CA GLU A 25 3.18 -1.82 3.03
C GLU A 25 1.91 -1.08 3.43
N SER A 26 1.83 0.20 3.10
CA SER A 26 0.65 1.01 3.40
C SER A 26 -0.57 0.58 2.60
N TRP A 27 -0.43 0.27 1.31
CA TRP A 27 -1.54 -0.28 0.53
C TRP A 27 -2.00 -1.64 1.04
N MET A 28 -1.10 -2.51 1.53
CA MET A 28 -1.52 -3.76 2.16
C MET A 28 -2.36 -3.52 3.43
N LYS A 29 -1.97 -2.54 4.26
CA LYS A 29 -2.75 -2.15 5.45
C LYS A 29 -4.12 -1.57 5.07
N ILE A 30 -4.18 -0.73 4.04
CA ILE A 30 -5.44 -0.13 3.54
C ILE A 30 -6.36 -1.20 2.92
N VAL A 31 -5.85 -2.08 2.06
CA VAL A 31 -6.65 -3.16 1.47
C VAL A 31 -7.18 -4.07 2.57
N ARG A 32 -6.32 -4.50 3.50
CA ARG A 32 -6.74 -5.29 4.67
C ARG A 32 -7.80 -4.57 5.50
N HIS A 33 -7.71 -3.24 5.62
CA HIS A 33 -8.72 -2.44 6.32
C HIS A 33 -10.10 -2.64 5.70
N TYR A 34 -10.18 -2.39 4.41
CA TYR A 34 -11.45 -2.49 3.72
C TYR A 34 -11.95 -3.94 3.60
N MET A 35 -11.06 -4.93 3.54
CA MET A 35 -11.47 -6.35 3.60
C MET A 35 -12.14 -6.73 4.93
N GLN A 36 -11.86 -6.03 6.03
CA GLN A 36 -12.53 -6.29 7.32
C GLN A 36 -13.87 -5.54 7.44
N LEU A 37 -14.05 -4.45 6.67
CA LEU A 37 -15.28 -3.67 6.65
C LEU A 37 -16.28 -4.18 5.60
N THR A 38 -15.80 -4.87 4.58
CA THR A 38 -16.66 -5.58 3.64
C THR A 38 -17.03 -6.94 4.22
N ASP A 39 -18.29 -7.31 4.10
CA ASP A 39 -18.73 -8.69 4.33
C ASP A 39 -18.07 -9.65 3.30
N THR A 40 -18.59 -10.87 3.18
CA THR A 40 -18.11 -11.82 2.18
C THR A 40 -18.21 -11.25 0.76
N SER A 41 -17.09 -11.22 0.04
CA SER A 41 -17.05 -10.97 -1.40
C SER A 41 -16.74 -12.25 -2.19
N ALA A 42 -17.25 -12.35 -3.41
CA ALA A 42 -17.01 -13.48 -4.30
C ALA A 42 -15.60 -13.44 -4.95
N GLY A 43 -14.90 -12.31 -4.87
CA GLY A 43 -13.59 -12.10 -5.47
C GLY A 43 -13.12 -10.64 -5.38
N SER A 44 -12.05 -10.32 -6.10
CA SER A 44 -11.49 -8.96 -6.16
C SER A 44 -12.43 -7.96 -6.83
N ASP A 45 -13.08 -8.35 -7.91
CA ASP A 45 -13.93 -7.45 -8.70
C ASP A 45 -15.15 -7.02 -7.87
N ASP A 46 -15.82 -8.00 -7.26
CA ASP A 46 -16.91 -7.78 -6.30
C ASP A 46 -16.45 -6.97 -5.08
N PHE A 47 -15.25 -7.23 -4.54
CA PHE A 47 -14.70 -6.42 -3.45
C PHE A 47 -14.48 -4.95 -3.84
N ILE A 48 -14.01 -4.68 -5.06
CA ILE A 48 -13.82 -3.33 -5.57
C ILE A 48 -15.16 -2.62 -5.81
N GLU A 49 -16.20 -3.33 -6.25
CA GLU A 49 -17.56 -2.77 -6.34
C GLU A 49 -18.08 -2.30 -4.97
N HIS A 50 -17.76 -3.02 -3.89
CA HIS A 50 -18.10 -2.63 -2.52
C HIS A 50 -17.22 -1.49 -1.96
N GLN A 51 -15.96 -1.40 -2.40
CA GLN A 51 -14.97 -0.47 -1.86
C GLN A 51 -14.26 0.33 -2.98
N PRO A 52 -15.00 1.10 -3.80
CA PRO A 52 -14.46 1.74 -5.01
C PRO A 52 -13.36 2.77 -4.71
N GLN A 53 -13.31 3.32 -3.49
CA GLN A 53 -12.25 4.23 -3.05
C GLN A 53 -10.85 3.60 -3.08
N LEU A 54 -10.73 2.26 -3.09
CA LEU A 54 -9.44 1.59 -3.24
C LEU A 54 -8.81 1.81 -4.63
N LEU A 55 -9.60 2.21 -5.63
CA LEU A 55 -9.10 2.62 -6.94
C LEU A 55 -8.59 4.07 -6.95
N ASN A 56 -8.86 4.84 -5.90
CA ASN A 56 -8.33 6.19 -5.79
C ASN A 56 -6.89 6.15 -5.28
N THR A 57 -5.93 6.39 -6.17
CA THR A 57 -4.50 6.44 -5.84
C THR A 57 -4.16 7.53 -4.82
N GLU A 58 -4.97 8.59 -4.72
CA GLU A 58 -4.76 9.68 -3.76
C GLU A 58 -5.17 9.32 -2.33
N LEU A 59 -5.84 8.17 -2.12
CA LEU A 59 -6.26 7.72 -0.79
C LEU A 59 -5.09 7.64 0.21
N ILE A 60 -3.88 7.33 -0.27
CA ILE A 60 -2.68 7.25 0.56
C ILE A 60 -2.30 8.61 1.20
N PHE A 61 -2.65 9.73 0.55
CA PHE A 61 -2.38 11.08 1.05
C PHE A 61 -3.31 11.51 2.19
N LYS A 62 -4.32 10.70 2.53
CA LYS A 62 -5.04 10.85 3.81
C LYS A 62 -4.13 10.57 5.01
N TYR A 63 -3.13 9.71 4.83
CA TYR A 63 -2.24 9.23 5.89
C TYR A 63 -0.87 9.88 5.82
N TYR A 64 -0.33 10.05 4.61
CA TYR A 64 1.01 10.56 4.38
C TYR A 64 1.00 11.95 3.75
N SER A 65 1.90 12.84 4.20
CA SER A 65 2.26 14.02 3.44
C SER A 65 3.04 13.61 2.17
N ALA A 66 2.95 14.44 1.13
CA ALA A 66 3.74 14.23 -0.08
C ALA A 66 5.25 14.33 0.20
N GLU A 67 5.65 15.19 1.14
CA GLU A 67 7.05 15.35 1.56
C GLU A 67 7.61 14.05 2.15
N LEU A 68 6.89 13.44 3.10
CA LEU A 68 7.32 12.19 3.71
C LEU A 68 7.26 11.04 2.70
N LEU A 69 6.15 10.91 1.96
CA LEU A 69 5.92 9.76 1.08
C LEU A 69 6.95 9.70 -0.05
N TYR A 70 7.36 10.84 -0.60
CA TYR A 70 8.36 10.90 -1.67
C TYR A 70 9.81 11.01 -1.19
N SER A 71 10.05 10.87 0.12
CA SER A 71 11.41 10.80 0.65
C SER A 71 12.11 9.49 0.27
N GLU A 72 13.44 9.55 0.10
CA GLU A 72 14.26 8.35 -0.12
C GLU A 72 14.15 7.34 1.04
N GLN A 73 13.91 7.84 2.25
CA GLN A 73 13.68 7.00 3.41
C GLN A 73 12.40 6.19 3.23
N ALA A 74 11.27 6.81 2.91
CA ALA A 74 10.01 6.11 2.70
C ALA A 74 10.07 5.11 1.53
N ARG A 75 10.89 5.40 0.52
CA ARG A 75 11.11 4.50 -0.61
C ARG A 75 11.83 3.21 -0.20
N THR A 76 12.82 3.31 0.68
CA THR A 76 13.77 2.22 0.97
C THR A 76 13.53 1.49 2.30
N ALA A 77 12.73 2.08 3.19
CA ALA A 77 12.32 1.51 4.47
C ALA A 77 10.89 1.96 4.82
N PHE A 78 10.13 1.10 5.50
CA PHE A 78 8.81 1.50 5.98
C PHE A 78 8.91 2.64 6.99
N VAL A 79 8.17 3.73 6.74
CA VAL A 79 7.98 4.84 7.67
C VAL A 79 6.51 4.99 8.06
N ASN A 80 6.25 5.35 9.32
CA ASN A 80 4.90 5.60 9.80
C ASN A 80 4.30 6.84 9.15
N ALA A 81 2.99 6.82 8.97
CA ALA A 81 2.20 7.94 8.48
C ALA A 81 2.27 9.15 9.41
N ASP A 82 2.36 10.35 8.84
CA ASP A 82 2.56 11.62 9.55
C ASP A 82 1.32 12.50 9.65
N LEU A 83 0.32 12.33 8.77
CA LEU A 83 -0.94 13.09 8.82
C LEU A 83 -2.00 12.40 9.66
N GLN A 84 -2.20 11.11 9.42
CA GLN A 84 -3.15 10.30 10.16
C GLN A 84 -2.56 8.89 10.34
N ALA A 85 -2.73 8.33 11.54
CA ALA A 85 -2.31 6.95 11.80
C ALA A 85 -2.95 6.00 10.78
N MET A 86 -2.13 5.08 10.26
CA MET A 86 -2.62 4.01 9.40
C MET A 86 -3.66 3.18 10.16
N PRO A 87 -4.68 2.66 9.45
CA PRO A 87 -5.63 1.79 10.09
C PRO A 87 -4.94 0.54 10.65
N GLU A 88 -5.04 0.37 11.97
CA GLU A 88 -4.61 -0.85 12.66
C GLU A 88 -5.83 -1.71 12.97
N TYR A 89 -5.72 -2.99 12.67
CA TYR A 89 -6.72 -4.00 13.04
C TYR A 89 -6.13 -4.93 14.07
N ARG A 90 -6.88 -5.17 15.14
CA ARG A 90 -6.70 -6.30 16.04
C ARG A 90 -7.61 -7.43 15.65
#